data_AF-A0AAV0XA20-F1
#
_entry.id   AF-A0AAV0XA20-F1
#
_cell.length_a   1.000
_cell.length_b   1.000
_cell.length_c   1.000
_cell.angle_alpha   90.00
_cell.angle_beta   90.00
_cell.angle_gamma   90.00
#
_symmetry.space_group_name_H-M   'P 1'
#
loop_
_entity.id
_entity.type
_entity.pdbx_description
1 polymer ?
#
loop_
_entity_poly.entity_id
_entity_poly.type
_entity_poly.pdbx_seq_one_letter_code
_entity_poly.pdbx_strand_id
1 'polypeptide(L)'
;MSINRLSILLDNPILRNSFFKKKRVGIHPINRRRLIYGEYHHLYTDLRKSPDKFFDYLRMSVNTYDFILSKINHRIRKKISNFKKPISPAERLYVTIR
;
A
#
# COMPACT_ATOMS: atom_id res chain seq x y z
N MET A 1 -14.75 -43.34 5.72
CA MET A 1 -14.94 -42.87 4.34
C MET A 1 -14.72 -41.37 4.30
N SER A 2 -13.55 -40.92 3.82
CA SER A 2 -13.24 -39.49 3.73
C SER A 2 -13.98 -38.89 2.55
N ILE A 3 -15.03 -38.11 2.81
CA ILE A 3 -15.76 -37.37 1.78
C ILE A 3 -14.79 -36.37 1.15
N ASN A 4 -14.50 -36.55 -0.14
CA ASN A 4 -13.63 -35.69 -0.90
C ASN A 4 -14.34 -34.33 -1.09
N ARG A 5 -14.06 -33.34 -0.25
CA ARG A 5 -14.74 -32.03 -0.29
C ARG A 5 -14.68 -31.35 -1.66
N LEU A 6 -13.70 -31.70 -2.49
CA LEU A 6 -13.59 -31.24 -3.87
C LEU A 6 -14.66 -31.83 -4.80
N SER A 7 -15.11 -33.07 -4.59
CA SER A 7 -16.16 -33.67 -5.44
C SER A 7 -17.48 -32.93 -5.26
N ILE A 8 -17.87 -32.64 -4.01
CA ILE A 8 -19.08 -31.87 -3.66
C ILE A 8 -19.11 -30.49 -4.33
N LEU A 9 -17.95 -29.84 -4.48
CA LEU A 9 -17.83 -28.52 -5.11
C LEU A 9 -17.95 -28.58 -6.63
N LEU A 10 -17.57 -29.70 -7.26
CA LEU A 10 -17.66 -29.91 -8.70
C LEU A 10 -19.08 -30.30 -9.13
N ASP A 11 -19.82 -31.01 -8.26
CA ASP A 11 -21.18 -31.48 -8.51
C ASP A 11 -22.23 -30.34 -8.49
N ASN A 12 -21.91 -29.20 -7.86
CA ASN A 12 -22.78 -28.03 -7.83
C ASN A 12 -22.24 -26.91 -8.75
N PRO A 13 -22.91 -26.59 -9.88
CA PRO A 13 -22.41 -25.63 -10.86
C PRO A 13 -22.23 -24.20 -10.30
N ILE A 14 -23.00 -23.81 -9.27
CA ILE A 14 -22.88 -22.52 -8.59
C ILE A 14 -21.60 -22.48 -7.76
N LEU A 15 -21.34 -23.54 -6.98
CA LEU A 15 -20.15 -23.66 -6.14
C LEU A 15 -18.89 -23.83 -6.99
N ARG A 16 -18.98 -24.59 -8.08
CA ARG A 16 -17.92 -24.78 -9.07
C ARG A 16 -17.45 -23.43 -9.63
N ASN A 17 -18.38 -22.61 -10.12
CA ASN A 17 -18.05 -21.30 -10.69
C ASN A 17 -17.48 -20.33 -9.63
N SER A 18 -17.97 -20.38 -8.40
CA SER A 18 -17.43 -19.57 -7.29
C SER A 18 -16.00 -19.99 -6.91
N PHE A 19 -15.71 -21.30 -6.91
CA PHE A 19 -14.41 -21.85 -6.53
C PHE A 19 -13.32 -21.53 -7.56
N PHE A 20 -13.62 -21.62 -8.85
CA PHE A 20 -12.69 -21.26 -9.93
C PHE A 20 -12.59 -19.74 -10.18
N LYS A 21 -13.46 -18.94 -9.54
CA LYS A 21 -13.37 -17.48 -9.66
C LYS A 21 -12.14 -16.98 -8.92
N LYS A 22 -11.28 -16.27 -9.65
CA LYS A 22 -10.09 -15.63 -9.06
C LYS A 22 -10.52 -14.71 -7.92
N LYS A 23 -10.12 -15.05 -6.69
CA LYS A 23 -10.45 -14.26 -5.50
C LYS A 23 -9.92 -12.84 -5.68
N ARG A 24 -10.79 -11.84 -5.45
CA ARG A 24 -10.36 -10.44 -5.41
C ARG A 24 -9.36 -10.27 -4.27
N VAL A 25 -8.13 -9.93 -4.61
CA VAL A 25 -7.11 -9.61 -3.60
C VAL A 25 -7.27 -8.15 -3.18
N GLY A 26 -7.51 -7.91 -1.90
CA GLY A 26 -7.71 -6.55 -1.38
C GLY A 26 -6.45 -5.67 -1.47
N ILE A 27 -5.27 -6.26 -1.28
CA ILE A 27 -3.97 -5.60 -1.47
C ILE A 27 -3.08 -6.59 -2.23
N HIS A 28 -2.53 -6.15 -3.36
CA HIS A 28 -1.63 -6.96 -4.18
C HIS A 28 -0.41 -7.40 -3.34
N PRO A 29 0.07 -8.65 -3.47
CA PRO A 29 1.20 -9.15 -2.68
C PRO A 29 2.45 -8.26 -2.71
N ILE A 30 2.74 -7.63 -3.86
CA ILE A 30 3.88 -6.72 -4.00
C ILE A 30 3.78 -5.53 -3.02
N ASN A 31 2.58 -4.95 -2.87
CA ASN A 31 2.33 -3.79 -2.01
C ASN A 31 2.36 -4.17 -0.52
N ARG A 32 2.23 -5.45 -0.18
CA ARG A 32 2.40 -5.93 1.20
C ARG A 32 3.85 -5.84 1.64
N ARG A 33 4.80 -5.94 0.69
CA ARG A 33 6.24 -5.89 0.95
C ARG A 33 6.81 -4.47 0.94
N ARG A 34 5.96 -3.43 0.92
CA ARG A 34 6.39 -2.01 0.93
C ARG A 34 7.30 -1.64 2.11
N LEU A 35 7.12 -2.30 3.27
CA LEU A 35 8.00 -2.05 4.42
C LEU A 35 9.43 -2.60 4.20
N ILE A 36 9.58 -3.60 3.33
CA ILE A 36 10.84 -4.32 3.09
C ILE A 36 11.55 -3.78 1.84
N TYR A 37 10.79 -3.41 0.81
CA TYR A 37 11.35 -2.96 -0.48
C TYR A 37 10.90 -1.56 -0.89
N GLY A 38 10.03 -0.92 -0.13
CA GLY A 38 9.51 0.39 -0.47
C GLY A 38 10.54 1.47 -0.20
N GLU A 39 10.78 2.30 -1.21
CA GLU A 39 11.80 3.35 -1.14
C GLU A 39 11.52 4.40 -0.08
N TYR A 40 10.23 4.68 0.20
CA TYR A 40 9.89 5.56 1.31
C TYR A 40 10.47 5.08 2.65
N HIS A 41 10.54 3.76 2.88
CA HIS A 41 11.02 3.23 4.16
C HIS A 41 12.54 3.15 4.26
N HIS A 42 13.25 3.16 3.12
CA HIS A 42 14.71 2.99 3.08
C HIS A 42 15.44 4.27 2.69
N LEU A 43 14.91 5.01 1.72
CA LEU A 43 15.58 6.13 1.08
C LEU A 43 15.11 7.50 1.60
N TYR A 44 13.81 7.65 1.91
CA TYR A 44 13.25 8.95 2.30
C TYR A 44 13.96 9.60 3.50
N THR A 45 14.30 8.80 4.51
CA THR A 45 14.99 9.29 5.71
C THR A 45 16.38 9.83 5.38
N ASP A 46 17.10 9.19 4.48
CA ASP A 46 18.43 9.62 4.06
C ASP A 46 18.36 10.83 3.12
N LEU A 47 17.37 10.86 2.22
CA LEU A 47 17.10 12.05 1.39
C LEU A 47 16.87 13.28 2.28
N ARG A 48 16.10 13.16 3.37
CA ARG A 48 15.84 14.31 4.26
C ARG A 48 17.09 14.86 4.97
N LYS A 49 18.16 14.07 5.11
CA LYS A 49 19.44 14.54 5.68
C LYS A 49 20.25 15.37 4.69
N SER A 50 19.97 15.24 3.39
CA SER A 50 20.68 15.93 2.31
C SER A 50 19.69 16.74 1.47
N PRO A 51 19.46 18.03 1.82
CA PRO A 51 18.48 18.88 1.15
C PRO A 51 18.62 18.95 -0.37
N ASP A 52 19.86 18.97 -0.90
CA ASP A 52 20.12 19.00 -2.33
C ASP A 52 19.60 17.73 -3.02
N LYS A 53 19.92 16.56 -2.45
CA LYS A 53 19.43 15.27 -2.95
C LYS A 53 17.92 15.13 -2.79
N PHE A 54 17.36 15.64 -1.71
CA PHE A 54 15.91 15.69 -1.54
C PHE A 54 15.26 16.51 -2.65
N PHE A 55 15.83 17.67 -2.99
CA PHE A 55 15.34 18.54 -4.05
C PHE A 55 15.47 17.88 -5.43
N ASP A 56 16.61 17.25 -5.73
CA ASP A 56 16.79 16.51 -6.99
C ASP A 56 15.75 15.40 -7.15
N TYR A 57 15.45 14.70 -6.06
CA TYR A 57 14.59 13.53 -6.05
C TYR A 57 13.09 13.88 -6.07
N LEU A 58 12.65 14.82 -5.23
CA LEU A 58 11.23 15.20 -5.07
C LEU A 58 10.87 16.52 -5.75
N ARG A 59 11.82 17.18 -6.41
CA ARG A 59 11.66 18.46 -7.12
C ARG A 59 11.13 19.60 -6.24
N MET A 60 11.36 19.51 -4.93
CA MET A 60 10.98 20.53 -3.95
C MET A 60 11.84 20.44 -2.70
N SER A 61 11.90 21.52 -1.94
CA SER A 61 12.60 21.53 -0.66
C SER A 61 11.88 20.66 0.38
N VAL A 62 12.64 20.21 1.39
CA VAL A 62 12.08 19.51 2.57
C VAL A 62 10.98 20.34 3.25
N ASN A 63 11.20 21.65 3.38
CA ASN A 63 10.25 22.57 4.00
C ASN A 63 8.95 22.68 3.19
N THR A 64 9.05 22.77 1.86
CA THR A 64 7.89 22.79 0.97
C THR A 64 7.09 21.50 1.10
N TYR A 65 7.77 20.36 1.13
CA TYR A 65 7.14 19.07 1.31
C TYR A 65 6.37 19.00 2.64
N ASP A 66 7.00 19.42 3.75
CA ASP A 66 6.37 19.41 5.07
C ASP A 66 5.20 20.39 5.15
N PHE A 67 5.33 21.55 4.53
CA PHE A 67 4.25 22.52 4.42
C PHE A 67 3.04 21.91 3.70
N ILE A 68 3.24 21.32 2.52
CA ILE A 68 2.18 20.66 1.75
C ILE A 68 1.55 19.56 2.59
N LEU A 69 2.38 18.70 3.18
CA LEU A 69 1.93 17.61 4.04
C LEU A 69 1.05 18.15 5.17
N SER A 70 1.47 19.21 5.87
CA SER A 70 0.69 19.82 6.95
C SER A 70 -0.71 20.26 6.50
N LYS A 71 -0.83 20.82 5.29
CA LYS A 71 -2.09 21.33 4.75
C LYS A 71 -3.03 20.22 4.31
N ILE A 72 -2.51 19.13 3.75
CA ILE A 72 -3.37 18.06 3.20
C ILE A 72 -3.51 16.84 4.11
N ASN A 73 -2.72 16.74 5.19
CA ASN A 73 -2.66 15.57 6.08
C ASN A 73 -4.05 15.11 6.51
N HIS A 74 -4.90 16.04 6.96
CA HIS A 74 -6.26 15.74 7.40
C HIS A 74 -7.16 15.13 6.31
N ARG A 75 -6.91 15.46 5.02
CA ARG A 75 -7.67 14.96 3.87
C ARG A 75 -7.19 13.59 3.40
N ILE A 76 -5.87 13.34 3.48
CA ILE A 76 -5.27 12.10 2.97
C ILE A 76 -5.06 11.03 4.06
N ARG A 77 -5.23 11.37 5.33
CA ARG A 77 -5.15 10.41 6.44
C ARG A 77 -6.34 9.45 6.39
N LYS A 78 -6.03 8.14 6.40
CA LYS A 78 -7.04 7.08 6.51
C LYS A 78 -7.18 6.64 7.95
N LYS A 79 -8.40 6.27 8.34
CA LYS A 79 -8.68 5.68 9.66
C LYS A 79 -7.96 4.34 9.79
N ILE A 80 -7.29 4.14 10.92
CA ILE A 80 -6.68 2.86 11.28
C ILE A 80 -7.81 1.94 11.75
N SER A 81 -7.85 0.71 11.25
CA SER A 81 -8.77 -0.33 11.72
C SER A 81 -8.02 -1.63 11.97
N ASN A 82 -8.60 -2.51 12.79
CA ASN A 82 -8.01 -3.81 13.13
C ASN A 82 -7.75 -4.69 11.90
N PHE A 83 -8.48 -4.46 10.82
CA PHE A 83 -8.34 -5.23 9.59
C PHE A 83 -7.21 -4.77 8.68
N LYS A 84 -6.84 -3.48 8.71
CA LYS A 84 -5.87 -2.90 7.77
C LYS A 84 -5.12 -1.71 8.38
N LYS A 85 -3.78 -1.76 8.27
CA LYS A 85 -2.90 -0.61 8.53
C LYS A 85 -2.78 0.24 7.26
N PRO A 86 -3.31 1.47 7.22
CA PRO A 86 -3.20 2.33 6.06
C PRO A 86 -1.75 2.79 5.81
N ILE A 87 -1.50 3.22 4.57
CA ILE A 87 -0.27 3.94 4.21
C ILE A 87 -0.28 5.31 4.89
N SER A 88 0.85 5.73 5.45
CA SER A 88 0.93 7.00 6.17
C SER A 88 0.69 8.19 5.22
N PRO A 89 0.14 9.31 5.70
CA PRO A 89 -0.02 10.52 4.89
C PRO A 89 1.27 10.97 4.20
N ALA A 90 2.40 10.92 4.92
CA ALA A 90 3.71 11.26 4.38
C ALA A 90 4.11 10.30 3.25
N GLU A 91 4.05 8.99 3.48
CA GLU A 91 4.37 8.02 2.43
C GLU A 91 3.46 8.14 1.21
N ARG A 92 2.17 8.43 1.42
CA ARG A 92 1.23 8.69 0.33
C ARG A 92 1.63 9.91 -0.49
N LEU A 93 2.02 10.99 0.16
CA LEU A 93 2.46 12.19 -0.53
C LEU A 93 3.76 11.93 -1.30
N TYR A 94 4.72 11.24 -0.68
CA TYR A 94 5.97 10.84 -1.31
C TYR A 94 5.75 10.03 -2.59
N VAL A 95 4.91 8.99 -2.54
CA VAL A 95 4.61 8.14 -3.71
C VAL A 95 3.86 8.91 -4.80
N THR A 96 3.09 9.94 -4.46
CA THR A 96 2.37 10.75 -5.45
C THR A 96 3.28 11.76 -6.17
N ILE A 97 4.28 12.31 -5.47
CA ILE A 97 5.20 13.31 -6.04
C ILE A 97 6.27 12.65 -6.92
N ARG A 98 6.77 11.50 -6.48
CA ARG A 98 7.82 10.75 -7.15
C ARG A 98 7.42 10.31 -8.56
#